data_AF-A0A5B9YBF6-F1
#
_entry.id   AF-A0A5B9YBF6-F1
#
_cell.length_a   1.000
_cell.length_b   1.000
_cell.length_c   1.000
_cell.angle_alpha   90.00
_cell.angle_beta   90.00
_cell.angle_gamma   90.00
#
_symmetry.space_group_name_H-M   'P 1'
#
loop_
_entity.id
_entity.type
_entity.pdbx_description
1 polymer ?
#
loop_
_entity_poly.entity_id
_entity_poly.type
_entity_poly.pdbx_seq_one_letter_code
_entity_poly.pdbx_strand_id
1 'polypeptide(L)'
;MSKLIKCKTCTTEMASSATTCPKCGAKNKQPIYKKWWFYVVIILIIGALAGTTEDTLSSDATNKPNTENPVTTPENTTASATPESTPTPVDKNPAIKAGTYKIGAELPAGEYLFIADSMGYMEITSDSTGSFDSIIANDTVTSHRYITVKDGEYLKLQGGKAYALADAPSIVPENGLYQDGMYKVGTDIPAGEYKVMLTSSIGYIEVTSGSRGVFDEIVTNDAPTGDTYITVTEGQYLKLQGVEIQK
;
A
#
# COMPACT_ATOMS: atom_id res chain seq x y z
N MET A 1 -8.32 -29.44 -24.39
CA MET A 1 -8.45 -28.35 -25.38
C MET A 1 -7.96 -27.06 -24.74
N SER A 2 -7.00 -26.37 -25.34
CA SER A 2 -6.43 -25.15 -24.79
C SER A 2 -7.45 -24.01 -24.90
N LYS A 3 -7.84 -23.41 -23.78
CA LYS A 3 -8.72 -22.23 -23.77
C LYS A 3 -8.05 -21.10 -24.56
N LEU A 4 -8.69 -20.57 -25.59
CA LEU A 4 -8.18 -19.44 -26.38
C LEU A 4 -8.54 -18.12 -25.69
N ILE A 5 -7.63 -17.15 -25.76
CA ILE A 5 -7.80 -15.78 -25.26
C ILE A 5 -7.32 -14.79 -26.31
N LYS A 6 -7.76 -13.52 -26.20
CA LYS A 6 -7.23 -12.43 -27.02
C LYS A 6 -6.02 -11.79 -26.34
N CYS A 7 -4.97 -11.52 -27.10
CA CYS A 7 -3.83 -10.75 -26.62
C CYS A 7 -4.29 -9.36 -26.17
N LYS A 8 -3.93 -8.94 -24.96
CA LYS A 8 -4.28 -7.64 -24.40
C LYS A 8 -3.70 -6.45 -25.19
N THR A 9 -2.65 -6.68 -25.99
CA THR A 9 -1.97 -5.63 -26.74
C THR A 9 -2.41 -5.54 -28.21
N CYS A 10 -2.46 -6.68 -28.91
CA CYS A 10 -2.71 -6.69 -30.37
C CYS A 10 -3.98 -7.46 -30.78
N THR A 11 -4.83 -7.79 -29.79
CA THR A 11 -6.15 -8.44 -29.92
C THR A 11 -6.20 -9.80 -30.65
N THR A 12 -5.05 -10.31 -31.08
CA THR A 12 -4.92 -11.58 -31.79
C THR A 12 -5.21 -12.75 -30.85
N GLU A 13 -5.89 -13.77 -31.36
CA GLU A 13 -6.21 -14.98 -30.61
C GLU A 13 -4.96 -15.82 -30.35
N MET A 14 -4.81 -16.30 -29.12
CA MET A 14 -3.69 -17.12 -28.68
C MET A 14 -4.12 -18.09 -27.57
N ALA A 15 -3.36 -19.17 -27.39
CA ALA A 15 -3.60 -20.09 -26.29
C ALA A 15 -3.43 -19.38 -24.95
N SER A 16 -4.36 -19.61 -24.02
CA SER A 16 -4.29 -19.05 -22.67
C SER A 16 -3.05 -19.45 -21.89
N SER A 17 -2.34 -20.50 -22.28
CA SER A 17 -1.07 -20.94 -21.67
C SER A 17 0.18 -20.28 -22.25
N ALA A 18 0.08 -19.58 -23.39
CA ALA A 18 1.24 -18.96 -24.01
C ALA A 18 1.79 -17.84 -23.12
N THR A 19 3.10 -17.85 -22.84
CA THR A 19 3.79 -16.86 -22.00
C THR A 19 4.08 -15.56 -22.73
N THR A 20 4.11 -15.60 -24.07
CA THR A 20 4.36 -14.46 -24.95
C THR A 20 3.42 -14.51 -26.15
N CYS A 21 2.94 -13.36 -26.62
CA CYS A 21 2.12 -13.27 -27.82
C CYS A 21 2.95 -13.58 -29.07
N PRO A 22 2.52 -14.51 -29.94
CA PRO A 22 3.27 -14.89 -31.14
C PRO A 22 3.31 -13.80 -32.22
N LYS A 23 2.41 -12.82 -32.17
CA LYS A 23 2.34 -11.75 -33.18
C LYS A 23 3.13 -10.49 -32.80
N CYS A 24 2.99 -10.04 -31.56
CA CYS A 24 3.57 -8.75 -31.12
C CYS A 24 4.61 -8.86 -30.01
N GLY A 25 4.90 -10.07 -29.51
CA GLY A 25 5.89 -10.26 -28.45
C GLY A 25 5.45 -9.78 -27.05
N ALA A 26 4.22 -9.30 -26.89
CA ALA A 26 3.72 -8.87 -25.57
C ALA A 26 3.69 -10.06 -24.58
N LYS A 27 4.17 -9.83 -23.35
CA LYS A 27 4.16 -10.84 -22.28
C LYS A 27 2.73 -11.10 -21.81
N ASN A 28 2.35 -12.37 -21.68
CA ASN A 28 1.09 -12.80 -21.09
C ASN A 28 1.35 -13.36 -19.69
N LYS A 29 1.40 -12.46 -18.69
CA LYS A 29 1.57 -12.85 -17.29
C LYS A 29 0.31 -13.59 -16.83
N GLN A 30 0.43 -14.89 -16.51
CA GLN A 30 -0.67 -15.63 -15.90
C GLN A 30 -1.01 -15.00 -14.56
N PRO A 31 -2.30 -14.84 -14.23
CA PRO A 31 -2.68 -14.31 -12.95
C PRO A 31 -2.22 -15.27 -11.84
N ILE A 32 -1.70 -14.68 -10.76
CA ILE A 32 -0.95 -15.37 -9.71
C ILE A 32 -1.82 -16.45 -9.04
N TYR A 33 -3.15 -16.26 -9.00
CA TYR A 33 -4.11 -17.22 -8.43
C TYR A 33 -4.18 -18.58 -9.13
N LYS A 34 -3.57 -18.74 -10.31
CA LYS A 34 -3.45 -20.05 -10.96
C LYS A 34 -2.21 -20.84 -10.51
N LYS A 35 -1.28 -20.22 -9.80
CA LYS A 35 -0.10 -20.91 -9.27
C LYS A 35 -0.48 -21.53 -7.93
N TRP A 36 -0.20 -22.82 -7.75
CA TRP A 36 -0.59 -23.57 -6.55
C TRP A 36 -0.14 -22.89 -5.24
N TRP A 37 1.04 -22.27 -5.21
CA TRP A 37 1.55 -21.57 -4.03
C TRP A 37 0.69 -20.37 -3.57
N PHE A 38 -0.11 -19.75 -4.45
CA PHE A 38 -1.06 -18.69 -4.08
C PHE A 38 -2.13 -19.19 -3.08
N TYR A 39 -2.57 -20.45 -3.21
CA TYR A 39 -3.51 -21.05 -2.28
C TYR A 39 -2.87 -21.36 -0.92
N VAL A 40 -1.56 -21.61 -0.85
CA VAL A 40 -0.82 -21.78 0.41
C VAL A 40 -0.82 -20.46 1.20
N VAL A 41 -0.61 -19.32 0.52
CA VAL A 41 -0.66 -17.99 1.14
C VAL A 41 -2.07 -17.67 1.64
N ILE A 42 -3.12 -17.98 0.87
CA ILE A 42 -4.52 -17.80 1.31
C ILE A 42 -4.83 -18.65 2.55
N ILE A 43 -4.38 -19.92 2.59
CA ILE A 43 -4.60 -20.80 3.75
C ILE A 43 -3.88 -20.28 5.00
N LEU A 44 -2.69 -19.69 4.87
CA LEU A 44 -2.00 -19.06 6.01
C LEU A 44 -2.75 -17.83 6.55
N ILE A 45 -3.38 -17.04 5.67
CA ILE A 45 -4.19 -15.87 6.08
C ILE A 45 -5.51 -16.32 6.72
N ILE A 46 -6.18 -17.34 6.19
CA ILE A 46 -7.43 -17.86 6.75
C ILE A 46 -7.18 -18.66 8.05
N GLY A 47 -6.04 -19.34 8.15
CA GLY A 47 -5.62 -20.06 9.36
C GLY A 47 -5.41 -19.15 10.58
N ALA A 48 -5.21 -17.85 10.38
CA ALA A 48 -5.14 -16.85 11.45
C ALA A 48 -6.52 -16.39 11.97
N LEU A 49 -7.63 -16.76 11.30
CA LEU A 49 -9.01 -16.38 11.68
C LEU A 49 -9.88 -17.57 12.13
N ALA A 50 -9.36 -18.80 12.11
CA ALA A 50 -10.10 -19.98 12.55
C ALA A 50 -9.88 -20.25 14.06
N GLY A 51 -10.43 -19.36 14.89
CA GLY A 51 -10.60 -19.55 16.33
C GLY A 51 -12.08 -19.34 16.70
N THR A 52 -12.80 -20.47 16.83
CA THR A 52 -14.11 -20.68 17.47
C THR A 52 -15.33 -19.94 16.91
N THR A 53 -16.14 -20.68 16.16
CA THR A 53 -17.59 -20.50 15.94
C THR A 53 -18.38 -20.85 17.21
N GLU A 54 -19.40 -20.06 17.55
CA GLU A 54 -20.71 -20.59 17.94
C GLU A 54 -21.81 -19.75 17.28
N ASP A 55 -22.65 -20.44 16.52
CA ASP A 55 -23.80 -19.92 15.79
C ASP A 55 -24.94 -19.53 16.75
N THR A 56 -25.66 -18.44 16.45
CA THR A 56 -27.12 -18.48 16.58
C THR A 56 -27.77 -17.58 15.53
N LEU A 57 -28.33 -18.23 14.51
CA LEU A 57 -29.32 -17.65 13.61
C LEU A 57 -30.63 -17.45 14.37
N SER A 58 -31.25 -16.29 14.21
CA SER A 58 -32.71 -16.17 14.19
C SER A 58 -33.12 -14.96 13.37
N SER A 59 -33.60 -15.27 12.17
CA SER A 59 -34.45 -14.42 11.36
C SER A 59 -35.80 -14.25 12.06
N ASP A 60 -36.35 -13.04 12.08
CA ASP A 60 -37.79 -12.92 11.86
C ASP A 60 -38.13 -11.63 11.13
N ALA A 61 -39.00 -11.79 10.13
CA ALA A 61 -39.54 -10.74 9.29
C ALA A 61 -40.93 -10.39 9.79
N THR A 62 -41.38 -9.13 9.67
CA THR A 62 -42.65 -8.82 8.99
C THR A 62 -42.99 -7.31 8.89
N ASN A 63 -43.35 -6.93 7.66
CA ASN A 63 -44.46 -6.06 7.23
C ASN A 63 -44.46 -4.52 7.38
N LYS A 64 -44.19 -3.90 6.22
CA LYS A 64 -44.82 -2.71 5.56
C LYS A 64 -46.38 -2.75 5.67
N PRO A 65 -47.23 -1.67 5.56
CA PRO A 65 -47.11 -0.59 4.56
C PRO A 65 -47.66 0.84 4.81
N ASN A 66 -47.18 1.78 3.97
CA ASN A 66 -47.78 3.00 3.36
C ASN A 66 -48.64 3.97 4.24
N THR A 67 -48.61 5.29 4.04
CA THR A 67 -49.32 5.96 2.92
C THR A 67 -49.04 7.49 2.89
N GLU A 68 -48.89 8.01 1.67
CA GLU A 68 -49.16 9.37 1.11
C GLU A 68 -48.49 10.69 1.56
N ASN A 69 -47.95 11.34 0.51
CA ASN A 69 -47.68 12.77 0.24
C ASN A 69 -48.98 13.63 0.25
N PRO A 70 -48.99 15.00 0.20
CA PRO A 70 -48.15 15.84 -0.68
C PRO A 70 -47.73 17.27 -0.20
N VAL A 71 -46.59 17.72 -0.76
CA VAL A 71 -46.29 19.02 -1.43
C VAL A 71 -46.86 20.34 -0.86
N THR A 72 -46.00 21.30 -0.49
CA THR A 72 -45.80 22.59 -1.24
C THR A 72 -44.68 23.47 -0.65
N THR A 73 -43.85 24.01 -1.56
CA THR A 73 -42.90 25.13 -1.40
C THR A 73 -43.65 26.47 -1.31
N PRO A 74 -43.11 27.50 -0.63
CA PRO A 74 -42.53 28.61 -1.39
C PRO A 74 -41.20 29.15 -0.84
N GLU A 75 -40.45 29.66 -1.82
CA GLU A 75 -39.19 30.39 -1.82
C GLU A 75 -39.24 31.68 -1.00
N ASN A 76 -38.17 32.01 -0.26
CA ASN A 76 -37.84 33.42 -0.02
C ASN A 76 -36.33 33.66 0.19
N THR A 77 -35.80 34.51 -0.69
CA THR A 77 -34.43 35.01 -0.75
C THR A 77 -34.19 36.05 0.34
N THR A 78 -33.08 35.95 1.07
CA THR A 78 -32.47 37.10 1.76
C THR A 78 -30.96 36.92 1.77
N ALA A 79 -30.30 37.86 1.09
CA ALA A 79 -28.85 38.02 1.05
C ALA A 79 -28.32 38.36 2.45
N SER A 80 -27.33 37.59 2.92
CA SER A 80 -26.57 37.89 4.13
C SER A 80 -25.10 37.98 3.76
N ALA A 81 -24.50 39.12 4.07
CA ALA A 81 -23.16 39.52 3.71
C ALA A 81 -22.10 38.57 4.31
N THR A 82 -21.19 38.13 3.45
CA THR A 82 -19.97 37.39 3.79
C THR A 82 -19.00 38.30 4.55
N PRO A 83 -18.60 37.98 5.79
CA PRO A 83 -17.43 38.60 6.39
C PRO A 83 -16.18 38.01 5.74
N GLU A 84 -15.37 38.90 5.18
CA GLU A 84 -14.04 38.68 4.62
C GLU A 84 -13.13 38.04 5.68
N SER A 85 -12.84 36.74 5.50
CA SER A 85 -11.91 35.99 6.33
C SER A 85 -10.49 36.50 6.06
N THR A 86 -9.90 37.13 7.07
CA THR A 86 -8.46 37.41 7.14
C THR A 86 -7.68 36.12 6.85
N PRO A 87 -6.64 36.13 5.99
CA PRO A 87 -5.89 34.93 5.69
C PRO A 87 -5.12 34.47 6.93
N THR A 88 -5.53 33.31 7.46
CA THR A 88 -4.74 32.51 8.40
C THR A 88 -3.34 32.28 7.80
N PRO A 89 -2.26 32.34 8.60
CA PRO A 89 -0.93 32.03 8.10
C PRO A 89 -0.93 30.65 7.45
N VAL A 90 -0.49 30.58 6.19
CA VAL A 90 -0.36 29.33 5.44
C VAL A 90 0.67 28.47 6.17
N ASP A 91 0.20 27.37 6.77
CA ASP A 91 1.07 26.29 7.27
C ASP A 91 2.07 25.95 6.18
N LYS A 92 3.37 25.95 6.51
CA LYS A 92 4.40 25.43 5.62
C LYS A 92 4.25 23.90 5.55
N ASN A 93 3.30 23.50 4.71
CA ASN A 93 2.98 22.17 4.22
C ASN A 93 2.81 21.06 5.29
N PRO A 94 1.58 20.87 5.82
CA PRO A 94 1.30 19.98 6.94
C PRO A 94 1.26 18.50 6.51
N ALA A 95 1.46 17.61 7.49
CA ALA A 95 1.28 16.17 7.34
C ALA A 95 0.04 15.81 6.50
N ILE A 96 0.24 14.99 5.47
CA ILE A 96 -0.82 14.49 4.59
C ILE A 96 -1.60 13.43 5.37
N LYS A 97 -2.90 13.68 5.55
CA LYS A 97 -3.77 12.81 6.33
C LYS A 97 -4.21 11.58 5.51
N ALA A 98 -4.97 10.71 6.15
CA ALA A 98 -5.66 9.62 5.46
C ALA A 98 -6.60 10.16 4.37
N GLY A 99 -6.68 9.44 3.25
CA GLY A 99 -7.44 9.83 2.07
C GLY A 99 -6.96 9.10 0.82
N THR A 100 -7.61 9.38 -0.31
CA THR A 100 -7.13 8.97 -1.64
C THR A 100 -6.82 10.23 -2.42
N TYR A 101 -5.61 10.30 -2.97
CA TYR A 101 -5.08 11.49 -3.65
C TYR A 101 -4.69 11.16 -5.07
N LYS A 102 -5.10 11.99 -6.03
CA LYS A 102 -4.64 11.89 -7.41
C LYS A 102 -3.30 12.59 -7.58
N ILE A 103 -2.29 11.82 -7.97
CA ILE A 103 -0.92 12.30 -8.15
C ILE A 103 -0.82 13.12 -9.43
N GLY A 104 -0.19 14.30 -9.34
CA GLY A 104 -0.16 15.32 -10.39
C GLY A 104 -1.26 16.37 -10.29
N ALA A 105 -2.32 16.11 -9.52
CA ALA A 105 -3.45 17.02 -9.35
C ALA A 105 -3.60 17.53 -7.91
N GLU A 106 -3.55 16.62 -6.94
CA GLU A 106 -3.72 16.93 -5.51
C GLU A 106 -2.40 16.86 -4.75
N LEU A 107 -1.54 15.90 -5.10
CA LEU A 107 -0.18 15.76 -4.58
C LEU A 107 0.80 15.64 -5.75
N PRO A 108 2.01 16.23 -5.67
CA PRO A 108 3.02 16.06 -6.71
C PRO A 108 3.50 14.60 -6.81
N ALA A 109 4.02 14.21 -7.97
CA ALA A 109 4.78 12.97 -8.07
C ALA A 109 6.08 13.08 -7.25
N GLY A 110 6.53 11.98 -6.64
CA GLY A 110 7.72 12.00 -5.80
C GLY A 110 7.76 10.88 -4.77
N GLU A 111 8.71 11.01 -3.84
CA GLU A 111 8.89 10.12 -2.71
C GLU A 111 8.30 10.73 -1.44
N TYR A 112 7.61 9.89 -0.68
CA TYR A 112 6.94 10.23 0.56
C TYR A 112 7.36 9.26 1.66
N LEU A 113 7.39 9.74 2.90
CA LEU A 113 7.48 8.91 4.10
C LEU A 113 6.09 8.77 4.70
N PHE A 114 5.54 7.56 4.72
CA PHE A 114 4.32 7.23 5.43
C PHE A 114 4.65 6.70 6.83
N ILE A 115 4.00 7.26 7.85
CA ILE A 115 4.14 6.88 9.26
C ILE A 115 2.77 6.42 9.75
N ALA A 116 2.66 5.16 10.13
CA ALA A 116 1.46 4.57 10.68
C ALA A 116 1.25 5.02 12.13
N ASP A 117 -0.01 5.19 12.53
CA ASP A 117 -0.35 5.48 13.93
C ASP A 117 -0.18 4.22 14.81
N SER A 118 -0.55 3.06 14.27
CA SER A 118 -0.32 1.73 14.87
C SER A 118 -0.26 0.66 13.79
N MET A 119 -1.25 0.67 12.89
CA MET A 119 -1.27 -0.13 11.68
C MET A 119 -1.94 0.69 10.59
N GLY A 120 -1.21 0.93 9.52
CA GLY A 120 -1.66 1.68 8.38
C GLY A 120 -1.73 0.82 7.13
N TYR A 121 -2.51 1.27 6.17
CA TYR A 121 -2.59 0.69 4.84
C TYR A 121 -2.29 1.76 3.82
N MET A 122 -1.46 1.41 2.85
CA MET A 122 -1.14 2.25 1.71
C MET A 122 -1.35 1.46 0.42
N GLU A 123 -1.80 2.15 -0.62
CA GLU A 123 -2.04 1.55 -1.92
C GLU A 123 -1.81 2.57 -3.02
N ILE A 124 -1.11 2.14 -4.08
CA ILE A 124 -0.95 2.89 -5.30
C ILE A 124 -1.73 2.19 -6.41
N THR A 125 -2.66 2.91 -7.04
CA THR A 125 -3.40 2.39 -8.20
C THR A 125 -3.16 3.21 -9.47
N SER A 126 -3.30 2.56 -10.63
CA SER A 126 -3.21 3.21 -11.94
C SER A 126 -4.46 4.01 -12.31
N ASP A 127 -5.58 3.73 -11.67
CA ASP A 127 -6.86 4.39 -11.88
C ASP A 127 -7.73 4.36 -10.62
N SER A 128 -8.90 4.99 -10.68
CA SER A 128 -9.85 5.09 -9.56
C SER A 128 -10.99 4.06 -9.63
N THR A 129 -10.84 2.97 -10.39
CA THR A 129 -11.94 2.00 -10.60
C THR A 129 -12.18 1.10 -9.39
N GLY A 130 -11.20 0.99 -8.48
CA GLY A 130 -11.22 0.02 -7.38
C GLY A 130 -10.97 -1.42 -7.82
N SER A 131 -10.52 -1.64 -9.06
CA SER A 131 -10.16 -2.96 -9.56
C SER A 131 -8.83 -3.44 -8.99
N PHE A 132 -8.74 -4.72 -8.61
CA PHE A 132 -7.47 -5.35 -8.22
C PHE A 132 -6.41 -5.28 -9.32
N ASP A 133 -6.81 -5.25 -10.60
CA ASP A 133 -5.88 -5.12 -11.74
C ASP A 133 -5.24 -3.72 -11.81
N SER A 134 -5.81 -2.73 -11.12
CA SER A 134 -5.27 -1.37 -11.05
C SER A 134 -4.20 -1.21 -9.98
N ILE A 135 -4.10 -2.14 -9.01
CA ILE A 135 -3.15 -2.06 -7.90
C ILE A 135 -1.73 -2.26 -8.45
N ILE A 136 -0.92 -1.23 -8.31
CA ILE A 136 0.50 -1.26 -8.68
C ILE A 136 1.33 -1.74 -7.50
N ALA A 137 1.04 -1.24 -6.29
CA ALA A 137 1.67 -1.67 -5.06
C ALA A 137 0.71 -1.40 -3.89
N ASN A 138 0.79 -2.21 -2.84
CA ASN A 138 0.14 -1.98 -1.57
C ASN A 138 0.96 -2.55 -0.42
N ASP A 139 0.71 -2.08 0.80
CA ASP A 139 1.35 -2.63 1.99
C ASP A 139 0.55 -2.34 3.26
N THR A 140 0.73 -3.21 4.24
CA THR A 140 0.35 -2.97 5.63
C THR A 140 1.59 -2.52 6.39
N VAL A 141 1.52 -1.33 6.97
CA VAL A 141 2.67 -0.67 7.61
C VAL A 141 2.40 -0.54 9.10
N THR A 142 3.27 -1.10 9.94
CA THR A 142 3.14 -1.04 11.42
C THR A 142 3.98 0.07 12.07
N SER A 143 4.88 0.68 11.30
CA SER A 143 5.80 1.73 11.76
C SER A 143 5.88 2.82 10.71
N HIS A 144 6.90 2.80 9.84
CA HIS A 144 7.07 3.78 8.78
C HIS A 144 7.59 3.12 7.50
N ARG A 145 7.26 3.72 6.35
CA ARG A 145 7.70 3.24 5.05
C ARG A 145 7.83 4.36 4.01
N TYR A 146 8.87 4.28 3.19
CA TYR A 146 8.98 5.08 1.97
C TYR A 146 8.07 4.57 0.86
N ILE A 147 7.49 5.52 0.13
CA ILE A 147 6.66 5.26 -1.04
C ILE A 147 6.98 6.26 -2.16
N THR A 148 7.32 5.74 -3.33
CA THR A 148 7.41 6.54 -4.56
C THR A 148 6.11 6.46 -5.36
N VAL A 149 5.60 7.59 -5.83
CA VAL A 149 4.41 7.69 -6.69
C VAL A 149 4.69 8.53 -7.93
N LYS A 150 3.98 8.25 -9.03
CA LYS A 150 4.15 8.90 -10.34
C LYS A 150 2.89 9.64 -10.75
N ASP A 151 3.06 10.61 -11.66
CA ASP A 151 1.96 11.39 -12.22
C ASP A 151 0.87 10.49 -12.83
N GLY A 152 -0.40 10.83 -12.56
CA GLY A 152 -1.56 10.08 -13.04
C GLY A 152 -1.98 8.87 -12.18
N GLU A 153 -1.18 8.51 -11.18
CA GLU A 153 -1.51 7.45 -10.21
C GLU A 153 -2.42 7.99 -9.09
N TYR A 154 -2.92 7.07 -8.26
CA TYR A 154 -3.70 7.40 -7.05
C TYR A 154 -3.02 6.80 -5.84
N LEU A 155 -2.82 7.61 -4.80
CA LEU A 155 -2.28 7.19 -3.51
C LEU A 155 -3.37 7.17 -2.47
N LYS A 156 -3.67 5.98 -1.93
CA LYS A 156 -4.56 5.79 -0.80
C LYS A 156 -3.76 5.60 0.48
N LEU A 157 -4.13 6.31 1.53
CA LEU A 157 -3.53 6.26 2.86
C LEU A 157 -4.60 6.04 3.93
N GLN A 158 -4.36 5.11 4.86
CA GLN A 158 -5.23 4.81 5.99
C GLN A 158 -4.39 4.51 7.23
N GLY A 159 -4.85 4.92 8.42
CA GLY A 159 -4.21 4.57 9.69
C GLY A 159 -2.82 5.18 9.90
N GLY A 160 -2.62 6.42 9.44
CA GLY A 160 -1.36 7.14 9.56
C GLY A 160 -1.34 8.45 8.80
N LYS A 161 -0.15 9.00 8.63
CA LYS A 161 0.11 10.25 7.90
C LYS A 161 1.31 10.10 6.97
N ALA A 162 1.29 10.82 5.85
CA ALA A 162 2.44 10.90 4.96
C ALA A 162 3.07 12.30 4.97
N TYR A 163 4.35 12.34 4.63
CA TYR A 163 5.11 13.57 4.44
C TYR A 163 5.83 13.49 3.11
N ALA A 164 5.82 14.57 2.33
CA ALA A 164 6.76 14.67 1.22
C ALA A 164 8.18 14.54 1.80
N LEU A 165 9.09 13.87 1.10
CA LEU A 165 10.42 13.56 1.64
C LEU A 165 11.17 14.79 2.19
N ALA A 166 11.04 15.94 1.51
CA ALA A 166 11.68 17.19 1.92
C ALA A 166 11.17 17.74 3.27
N ASP A 167 9.95 17.37 3.66
CA ASP A 167 9.26 17.83 4.87
C ASP A 167 9.13 16.72 5.92
N ALA A 168 9.70 15.53 5.64
CA ALA A 168 9.53 14.36 6.49
C ALA A 168 10.33 14.49 7.80
N PRO A 169 9.76 14.03 8.94
CA PRO A 169 10.53 13.94 10.17
C PRO A 169 11.65 12.91 10.02
N SER A 170 12.73 13.07 10.78
CA SER A 170 13.78 12.06 10.85
C SER A 170 13.27 10.79 11.54
N ILE A 171 13.67 9.65 11.00
CA ILE A 171 13.41 8.31 11.54
C ILE A 171 14.71 7.62 12.02
N VAL A 172 15.82 8.37 12.06
CA VAL A 172 17.10 7.85 12.52
C VAL A 172 17.02 7.64 14.05
N PRO A 173 17.22 6.42 14.56
CA PRO A 173 17.16 6.17 15.99
C PRO A 173 18.38 6.78 16.70
N GLU A 174 18.15 7.49 17.81
CA GLU A 174 19.23 8.12 18.60
C GLU A 174 20.18 7.11 19.24
N ASN A 175 19.67 5.92 19.59
CA ASN A 175 20.43 4.84 20.21
C ASN A 175 21.06 3.86 19.20
N GLY A 176 20.90 4.12 17.89
CA GLY A 176 21.40 3.24 16.83
C GLY A 176 20.70 1.87 16.74
N LEU A 177 19.56 1.68 17.42
CA LEU A 177 18.74 0.48 17.33
C LEU A 177 17.62 0.69 16.30
N TYR A 178 17.71 -0.02 15.19
CA TYR A 178 16.73 0.04 14.12
C TYR A 178 15.75 -1.12 14.26
N GLN A 179 14.47 -0.80 14.36
CA GLN A 179 13.36 -1.76 14.55
C GLN A 179 12.46 -1.79 13.32
N ASP A 180 11.27 -2.37 13.43
CA ASP A 180 10.26 -2.40 12.37
C ASP A 180 10.11 -1.07 11.63
N GLY A 181 10.14 -1.14 10.30
CA GLY A 181 10.12 0.03 9.42
C GLY A 181 10.91 -0.17 8.14
N MET A 182 10.90 0.83 7.26
CA MET A 182 11.75 0.88 6.08
C MET A 182 12.70 2.07 6.16
N TYR A 183 14.00 1.78 6.04
CA TYR A 183 15.08 2.75 6.14
C TYR A 183 15.79 2.91 4.80
N LYS A 184 16.09 4.15 4.40
CA LYS A 184 16.88 4.47 3.22
C LYS A 184 18.36 4.44 3.56
N VAL A 185 19.10 3.59 2.89
CA VAL A 185 20.52 3.35 3.13
C VAL A 185 21.33 4.54 2.62
N GLY A 186 22.17 5.09 3.48
CA GLY A 186 22.91 6.34 3.28
C GLY A 186 22.23 7.59 3.85
N THR A 187 20.93 7.52 4.14
CA THR A 187 20.17 8.62 4.76
C THR A 187 19.83 8.29 6.21
N ASP A 188 19.13 7.16 6.43
CA ASP A 188 18.63 6.79 7.76
C ASP A 188 19.57 5.78 8.45
N ILE A 189 20.13 4.88 7.66
CA ILE A 189 21.07 3.84 8.10
C ILE A 189 22.30 3.83 7.18
N PRO A 190 23.54 3.75 7.70
CA PRO A 190 24.71 3.63 6.84
C PRO A 190 24.69 2.34 6.00
N ALA A 191 25.42 2.34 4.88
CA ALA A 191 25.73 1.10 4.17
C ALA A 191 26.66 0.21 5.04
N GLY A 192 26.48 -1.10 4.95
CA GLY A 192 27.25 -2.06 5.74
C GLY A 192 26.60 -3.43 5.84
N GLU A 193 27.25 -4.32 6.57
CA GLU A 193 26.70 -5.61 6.99
C GLU A 193 26.24 -5.51 8.44
N TYR A 194 25.02 -5.97 8.71
CA TYR A 194 24.39 -5.89 10.02
C TYR A 194 23.96 -7.28 10.47
N LYS A 195 24.13 -7.54 11.77
CA LYS A 195 23.49 -8.71 12.41
C LYS A 195 22.02 -8.40 12.65
N VAL A 196 21.15 -9.28 12.16
CA VAL A 196 19.69 -9.23 12.33
C VAL A 196 19.30 -10.14 13.48
N MET A 197 18.58 -9.57 14.45
CA MET A 197 18.09 -10.27 15.63
C MET A 197 16.56 -10.35 15.58
N LEU A 198 16.00 -11.51 15.90
CA LEU A 198 14.55 -11.68 15.95
C LEU A 198 13.95 -10.97 17.16
N THR A 199 12.85 -10.27 16.95
CA THR A 199 11.98 -9.74 18.02
C THR A 199 10.62 -10.45 18.05
N SER A 200 10.36 -11.33 17.07
CA SER A 200 9.16 -12.16 16.93
C SER A 200 9.52 -13.59 16.55
N SER A 201 8.54 -14.51 16.49
CA SER A 201 8.79 -15.92 16.12
C SER A 201 9.29 -16.11 14.69
N ILE A 202 8.92 -15.20 13.79
CA ILE A 202 9.36 -15.13 12.40
C ILE A 202 9.61 -13.65 12.11
N GLY A 203 10.75 -13.38 11.46
CA GLY A 203 11.09 -12.06 10.95
C GLY A 203 10.84 -11.95 9.45
N TYR A 204 10.85 -10.73 8.92
CA TYR A 204 10.97 -10.45 7.50
C TYR A 204 11.96 -9.33 7.26
N ILE A 205 12.90 -9.56 6.35
CA ILE A 205 13.83 -8.56 5.87
C ILE A 205 13.73 -8.46 4.35
N GLU A 206 13.77 -7.24 3.82
CA GLU A 206 13.76 -7.00 2.38
C GLU A 206 14.63 -5.81 2.05
N VAL A 207 15.52 -5.99 1.07
CA VAL A 207 16.33 -4.95 0.47
C VAL A 207 15.78 -4.67 -0.91
N THR A 208 15.39 -3.44 -1.17
CA THR A 208 14.92 -3.00 -2.48
C THR A 208 15.81 -1.90 -3.06
N SER A 209 15.85 -1.82 -4.38
CA SER A 209 16.57 -0.80 -5.15
C SER A 209 15.79 0.52 -5.26
N GLY A 210 14.52 0.53 -4.83
CA GLY A 210 13.63 1.69 -4.83
C GLY A 210 12.52 1.52 -3.80
N SER A 211 11.72 2.56 -3.61
CA SER A 211 10.60 2.59 -2.65
C SER A 211 9.24 2.43 -3.31
N ARG A 212 9.16 1.99 -4.56
CA ARG A 212 7.89 1.90 -5.30
C ARG A 212 7.01 0.76 -4.82
N GLY A 213 7.61 -0.24 -4.18
CA GLY A 213 6.93 -1.41 -3.63
C GLY A 213 6.53 -2.45 -4.66
N VAL A 214 7.26 -2.51 -5.78
CA VAL A 214 7.04 -3.48 -6.84
C VAL A 214 8.07 -4.60 -6.77
N PHE A 215 7.67 -5.80 -7.17
CA PHE A 215 8.51 -6.99 -7.12
C PHE A 215 9.85 -6.83 -7.88
N ASP A 216 9.84 -6.10 -9.00
CA ASP A 216 11.01 -5.90 -9.84
C ASP A 216 12.11 -5.05 -9.14
N GLU A 217 11.81 -4.41 -8.00
CA GLU A 217 12.79 -3.65 -7.21
C GLU A 217 13.46 -4.48 -6.11
N ILE A 218 12.95 -5.67 -5.79
CA ILE A 218 13.50 -6.53 -4.73
C ILE A 218 14.90 -7.02 -5.14
N VAL A 219 15.90 -6.64 -4.35
CA VAL A 219 17.29 -7.09 -4.51
C VAL A 219 17.49 -8.39 -3.74
N THR A 220 17.02 -8.44 -2.50
CA THR A 220 17.10 -9.63 -1.63
C THR A 220 15.97 -9.55 -0.62
N ASN A 221 15.40 -10.69 -0.25
CA ASN A 221 14.53 -10.79 0.91
C ASN A 221 14.74 -12.13 1.63
N ASP A 222 14.37 -12.19 2.90
CA ASP A 222 14.43 -13.39 3.72
C ASP A 222 13.35 -13.36 4.81
N ALA A 223 12.97 -14.53 5.29
CA ALA A 223 12.03 -14.72 6.40
C ALA A 223 12.72 -15.47 7.55
N PRO A 224 13.68 -14.83 8.26
CA PRO A 224 14.49 -15.51 9.25
C PRO A 224 13.65 -16.09 10.38
N THR A 225 14.06 -17.28 10.84
CA THR A 225 13.53 -17.96 12.05
C THR A 225 14.57 -18.04 13.17
N GLY A 226 15.71 -17.35 12.99
CA GLY A 226 16.76 -17.12 13.97
C GLY A 226 17.64 -15.94 13.53
N ASP A 227 18.64 -15.59 14.34
CA ASP A 227 19.59 -14.54 13.99
C ASP A 227 20.25 -14.79 12.62
N THR A 228 20.42 -13.74 11.83
CA THR A 228 21.04 -13.80 10.50
C THR A 228 21.87 -12.52 10.25
N TYR A 229 22.34 -12.34 9.02
CA TYR A 229 23.02 -11.12 8.57
C TYR A 229 22.37 -10.56 7.32
N ILE A 230 22.45 -9.25 7.17
CA ILE A 230 22.02 -8.55 5.95
C ILE A 230 23.07 -7.53 5.55
N THR A 231 23.42 -7.50 4.27
CA THR A 231 24.27 -6.46 3.68
C THR A 231 23.41 -5.48 2.91
N VAL A 232 23.62 -4.19 3.16
CA VAL A 232 22.93 -3.09 2.49
C VAL A 232 23.93 -2.08 1.90
N THR A 233 23.61 -1.56 0.73
CA THR A 233 24.45 -0.61 -0.01
C THR A 233 23.73 0.73 -0.19
N GLU A 234 24.51 1.79 -0.35
CA GLU A 234 24.04 3.17 -0.58
C GLU A 234 22.87 3.24 -1.60
N GLY A 235 21.81 3.97 -1.24
CA GLY A 235 20.64 4.20 -2.10
C GLY A 235 19.60 3.06 -2.09
N GLN A 236 19.87 1.93 -1.43
CA GLN A 236 18.86 0.90 -1.21
C GLN A 236 17.87 1.29 -0.10
N TYR A 237 16.80 0.50 0.02
CA TYR A 237 15.85 0.59 1.11
C TYR A 237 15.82 -0.75 1.84
N LEU A 238 15.93 -0.71 3.17
CA LEU A 238 15.88 -1.87 4.05
C LEU A 238 14.57 -1.88 4.82
N LYS A 239 13.70 -2.85 4.56
CA LYS A 239 12.50 -3.13 5.34
C LYS A 239 12.80 -4.18 6.41
N LEU A 240 12.42 -3.88 7.64
CA LEU A 240 12.48 -4.76 8.81
C LEU A 240 11.06 -4.99 9.34
N GLN A 241 10.72 -6.23 9.66
CA GLN A 241 9.49 -6.59 10.38
C GLN A 241 9.76 -7.76 11.33
N GLY A 242 9.39 -7.64 12.59
CA GLY A 242 9.65 -8.67 13.61
C GLY A 242 11.14 -8.92 13.87
N VAL A 243 11.99 -7.94 13.55
CA VAL A 243 13.45 -7.99 13.71
C VAL A 243 14.00 -6.63 14.11
N GLU A 244 15.22 -6.63 14.63
CA GLU A 244 15.99 -5.43 14.87
C GLU A 244 17.46 -5.59 14.45
N ILE A 245 18.11 -4.47 14.17
CA ILE A 245 19.55 -4.38 13.91
C ILE A 245 20.16 -3.25 14.74
N GLN A 246 21.36 -3.48 15.25
CA GLN A 246 22.13 -2.50 16.00
C GLN A 246 23.32 -2.02 15.15
N LYS A 247 23.54 -0.71 15.10
CA LYS A 247 24.76 -0.11 14.58
C LYS A 247 25.88 -0.08 15.62
#